data_AF-A0A434MVU8-F1
#
_entry.id   AF-A0A434MVU8-F1
#
_cell.length_a   1.000
_cell.length_b   1.000
_cell.length_c   1.000
_cell.angle_alpha   90.00
_cell.angle_beta   90.00
_cell.angle_gamma   90.00
#
_symmetry.space_group_name_H-M   'P 1'
#
loop_
_entity.id
_entity.type
_entity.pdbx_description
1 polymer ?
#
loop_
_entity_poly.entity_id
_entity_poly.type
_entity_poly.pdbx_seq_one_letter_code
_entity_poly.pdbx_strand_id
1 'polypeptide(L)'
;AADPLAGAAWLVVADLQGKAQNARITAAAAIDETDIRASLAQKIETSRETSFDRDRRAVRVRETVRLGAITLSERMLPPPAGTEADRAILDALRQHGLSLLPWGKEAETLRQRLGWLHRGLGPPWPDVSDAALDDSLDDWLLPYLSGAASFAAIDPGVLSAGLMALVPHDLQRRIEALAPTHFDAPSGSRVPIRYDGEWPVLAIRVQELFGLDRHPAIASGTVPLTLDLLSPAHRPIQTTRDLPGFWRGSWADVRAEMRGRYPRHVWPENPLLATATSRAKPRGT
;
A
#
# COMPACT_ATOMS: atom_id res chain seq x y z
N ALA A 1 43.84 -26.07 38.08
CA ALA A 1 43.98 -24.63 37.79
C ALA A 1 43.40 -24.41 36.40
N ALA A 2 42.59 -23.36 36.20
CA ALA A 2 42.19 -22.97 34.85
C ALA A 2 43.46 -22.58 34.08
N ASP A 3 43.59 -23.07 32.84
CA ASP A 3 44.71 -22.71 31.97
C ASP A 3 44.72 -21.18 31.76
N PRO A 4 45.85 -20.48 31.95
CA PRO A 4 45.90 -19.02 31.80
C PRO A 4 45.51 -18.55 30.40
N LEU A 5 45.71 -19.37 29.35
CA LEU A 5 45.31 -19.05 27.98
C LEU A 5 43.79 -19.11 27.78
N ALA A 6 43.04 -19.78 28.66
CA ALA A 6 41.59 -19.86 28.56
C ALA A 6 40.89 -18.49 28.75
N GLY A 7 41.56 -17.54 29.40
CA GLY A 7 41.08 -16.17 29.56
C GLY A 7 41.50 -15.21 28.44
N ALA A 8 42.35 -15.64 27.51
CA ALA A 8 42.80 -14.81 26.41
C ALA A 8 41.70 -14.73 25.33
N ALA A 9 41.41 -13.54 24.83
CA ALA A 9 40.42 -13.35 23.77
C ALA A 9 40.89 -13.92 22.42
N TRP A 10 42.20 -13.90 22.17
CA TRP A 10 42.82 -14.32 20.93
C TRP A 10 43.99 -15.27 21.18
N LEU A 11 44.02 -16.35 20.40
CA LEU A 11 45.06 -17.37 20.45
C LEU A 11 45.52 -17.71 19.04
N VAL A 12 46.83 -17.84 18.85
CA VAL A 12 47.39 -18.58 17.72
C VAL A 12 47.59 -20.03 18.16
N VAL A 13 46.86 -20.94 17.53
CA VAL A 13 46.96 -22.37 17.83
C VAL A 13 47.95 -23.02 16.87
N ALA A 14 49.01 -23.61 17.44
CA ALA A 14 50.04 -24.32 16.68
C ALA A 14 49.75 -25.82 16.56
N ASP A 15 49.06 -26.40 17.55
CA ASP A 15 48.75 -27.84 17.57
C ASP A 15 47.40 -28.14 18.26
N LEU A 16 46.71 -29.16 17.73
CA LEU A 16 45.37 -29.61 18.12
C LEU A 16 45.31 -31.13 18.15
N GLN A 17 44.65 -31.70 19.16
CA GLN A 17 44.38 -33.13 19.25
C GLN A 17 42.88 -33.43 19.33
N GLY A 18 42.40 -34.43 18.57
CA GLY A 18 41.02 -34.91 18.62
C GLY A 18 40.23 -34.70 17.32
N LYS A 19 38.91 -34.86 17.38
CA LYS A 19 38.00 -34.68 16.22
C LYS A 19 37.49 -33.23 16.16
N ALA A 20 37.24 -32.72 14.96
CA ALA A 20 37.02 -31.30 14.65
C ALA A 20 36.05 -30.53 15.59
N GLN A 21 34.97 -31.14 16.09
CA GLN A 21 34.01 -30.46 16.96
C GLN A 21 34.42 -30.41 18.45
N ASN A 22 35.42 -31.19 18.87
CA ASN A 22 35.90 -31.30 20.27
C ASN A 22 37.44 -31.38 20.34
N ALA A 23 38.15 -30.66 19.47
CA ALA A 23 39.60 -30.68 19.46
C ALA A 23 40.16 -29.93 20.69
N ARG A 24 41.13 -30.53 21.38
CA ARG A 24 41.85 -29.92 22.49
C ARG A 24 43.09 -29.20 21.95
N ILE A 25 43.27 -27.95 22.33
CA ILE A 25 44.49 -27.17 22.06
C ILE A 25 45.62 -27.75 22.90
N THR A 26 46.70 -28.18 22.26
CA THR A 26 47.92 -28.71 22.90
C THR A 26 49.05 -27.71 22.91
N ALA A 27 49.10 -26.81 21.91
CA ALA A 27 50.05 -25.70 21.87
C ALA A 27 49.38 -24.45 21.30
N ALA A 28 49.45 -23.35 22.04
CA ALA A 28 49.00 -22.03 21.60
C ALA A 28 49.79 -20.91 22.28
N ALA A 29 49.70 -19.71 21.69
CA ALA A 29 50.20 -18.48 22.28
C ALA A 29 49.07 -17.42 22.29
N ALA A 30 48.99 -16.66 23.38
CA ALA A 30 48.17 -15.45 23.41
C ALA A 30 48.76 -14.41 22.45
N ILE A 31 47.86 -13.73 21.75
CA ILE A 31 48.19 -12.67 20.80
C ILE A 31 47.18 -11.53 20.99
N ASP A 32 47.53 -10.31 20.61
CA ASP A 32 46.59 -9.21 20.58
C ASP A 32 45.96 -9.04 19.20
N GLU A 33 44.75 -8.48 19.14
CA GLU A 33 44.07 -8.21 17.86
C GLU A 33 44.89 -7.28 16.96
N THR A 34 45.64 -6.34 17.55
CA THR A 34 46.57 -5.45 16.85
C THR A 34 47.64 -6.23 16.07
N ASP A 35 48.20 -7.29 16.65
CA ASP A 35 49.20 -8.12 15.98
C ASP A 35 48.58 -8.95 14.85
N ILE A 36 47.34 -9.44 15.06
CA ILE A 36 46.56 -10.13 14.02
C ILE A 36 46.34 -9.18 12.83
N ARG A 37 45.89 -7.95 13.09
CA ARG A 37 45.63 -6.94 12.07
C ARG A 37 46.88 -6.54 11.30
N ALA A 38 48.03 -6.41 11.98
CA ALA A 38 49.30 -6.09 11.34
C ALA A 38 49.84 -7.26 10.50
N SER A 39 49.82 -8.48 11.05
CA SER A 39 50.48 -9.65 10.44
C SER A 39 49.64 -10.31 9.36
N LEU A 40 48.31 -10.25 9.46
CA LEU A 40 47.37 -10.92 8.57
C LEU A 40 46.51 -9.94 7.77
N ALA A 41 46.93 -8.67 7.64
CA ALA A 41 46.19 -7.61 6.93
C ALA A 41 45.67 -8.06 5.55
N GLN A 42 46.49 -8.78 4.77
CA GLN A 42 46.15 -9.27 3.42
C GLN A 42 45.07 -10.36 3.40
N LYS A 43 44.78 -10.99 4.55
CA LYS A 43 43.73 -12.01 4.71
C LYS A 43 42.49 -11.47 5.40
N ILE A 44 42.49 -10.20 5.80
CA ILE A 44 41.36 -9.56 6.43
C ILE A 44 40.46 -9.00 5.33
N GLU A 45 39.21 -9.46 5.32
CA GLU A 45 38.21 -9.05 4.35
C GLU A 45 37.21 -8.11 5.00
N THR A 46 36.91 -7.01 4.33
CA THR A 46 35.84 -6.09 4.71
C THR A 46 34.69 -6.26 3.74
N SER A 47 33.52 -6.61 4.26
CA SER A 47 32.29 -6.78 3.48
C SER A 47 31.24 -5.77 3.93
N ARG A 48 30.48 -5.24 2.97
CA ARG A 48 29.33 -4.37 3.22
C ARG A 48 28.09 -5.05 2.69
N GLU A 49 27.10 -5.20 3.54
CA GLU A 49 25.83 -5.82 3.22
C GLU A 49 24.72 -4.80 3.44
N THR A 50 23.95 -4.56 2.37
CA THR A 50 22.75 -3.73 2.42
C THR A 50 21.55 -4.65 2.63
N SER A 51 20.80 -4.42 3.70
CA SER A 51 19.64 -5.23 4.06
C SER A 51 18.44 -4.36 4.42
N PHE A 52 17.24 -4.84 4.14
CA PHE A 52 16.02 -4.19 4.57
C PHE A 52 15.61 -4.63 6.00
N ASP A 53 15.44 -3.67 6.90
CA ASP A 53 14.88 -3.89 8.24
C ASP A 53 13.37 -3.69 8.19
N ARG A 54 12.62 -4.79 8.31
CA ARG A 54 11.15 -4.80 8.24
C ARG A 54 10.50 -4.03 9.39
N ASP A 55 11.05 -4.13 10.60
CA ASP A 55 10.47 -3.48 11.78
C ASP A 55 10.60 -1.95 11.68
N ARG A 56 11.73 -1.49 11.13
CA ARG A 56 11.98 -0.06 10.93
C ARG A 56 11.54 0.47 9.58
N ARG A 57 11.13 -0.42 8.66
CA ARG A 57 10.79 -0.12 7.27
C ARG A 57 11.87 0.76 6.59
N ALA A 58 13.13 0.41 6.83
CA ALA A 58 14.28 1.17 6.36
C ALA A 58 15.42 0.25 5.92
N VAL A 59 16.22 0.74 4.97
CA VAL A 59 17.43 0.06 4.52
C VAL A 59 18.57 0.36 5.48
N ARG A 60 19.39 -0.65 5.74
CA ARG A 60 20.57 -0.57 6.62
C ARG A 60 21.78 -1.15 5.94
N VAL A 61 22.94 -0.59 6.26
CA VAL A 61 24.23 -1.08 5.78
C VAL A 61 25.02 -1.60 6.97
N ARG A 62 25.44 -2.85 6.87
CA ARG A 62 26.31 -3.49 7.84
C ARG A 62 27.70 -3.65 7.23
N GLU A 63 28.72 -3.20 7.95
CA GLU A 63 30.12 -3.50 7.61
C GLU A 63 30.65 -4.58 8.57
N THR A 64 31.12 -5.68 7.99
CA THR A 64 31.72 -6.79 8.74
C THR A 64 33.16 -6.97 8.28
N VAL A 65 34.09 -6.92 9.22
CA VAL A 65 35.52 -7.21 9.02
C VAL A 65 35.80 -8.61 9.54
N ARG A 66 36.29 -9.49 8.69
CA ARG A 66 36.50 -10.92 9.01
C ARG A 66 37.91 -11.37 8.68
N LEU A 67 38.38 -12.35 9.43
CA LEU A 67 39.54 -13.18 9.11
C LEU A 67 39.03 -14.61 8.92
N GLY A 68 38.80 -15.01 7.67
CA GLY A 68 38.12 -16.26 7.36
C GLY A 68 36.74 -16.33 8.03
N ALA A 69 36.51 -17.34 8.87
CA ALA A 69 35.25 -17.49 9.58
C ALA A 69 35.07 -16.51 10.76
N ILE A 70 36.17 -15.94 11.28
CA ILE A 70 36.15 -15.13 12.50
C ILE A 70 35.76 -13.69 12.18
N THR A 71 34.73 -13.16 12.84
CA THR A 71 34.38 -11.74 12.79
C THR A 71 35.27 -10.96 13.75
N LEU A 72 36.12 -10.06 13.22
CA LEU A 72 36.96 -9.17 14.02
C LEU A 72 36.16 -7.98 14.54
N SER A 73 35.30 -7.41 13.69
CA SER A 73 34.42 -6.30 14.06
C SER A 73 33.19 -6.26 13.17
N GLU A 74 32.08 -5.84 13.75
CA GLU A 74 30.82 -5.62 13.05
C GLU A 74 30.25 -4.27 13.49
N ARG A 75 29.86 -3.43 12.52
CA ARG A 75 29.25 -2.13 12.81
C ARG A 75 28.15 -1.78 11.82
N MET A 76 27.16 -1.04 12.31
CA MET A 76 26.19 -0.38 11.44
C MET A 76 26.83 0.87 10.84
N LEU A 77 26.79 0.97 9.52
CA LEU A 77 27.11 2.20 8.82
C LEU A 77 25.86 3.08 8.72
N PRO A 78 26.02 4.38 8.44
CA PRO A 78 24.91 5.22 8.02
C PRO A 78 24.13 4.56 6.87
N PRO A 79 22.81 4.77 6.79
CA PRO A 79 22.02 4.31 5.65
C PRO A 79 22.58 4.88 4.33
N PRO A 80 22.36 4.20 3.19
CA PRO A 80 22.74 4.76 1.90
C PRO A 80 21.96 6.05 1.65
N ALA A 81 22.43 6.88 0.73
CA ALA A 81 21.78 8.12 0.33
C ALA A 81 21.81 8.28 -1.19
N GLY A 82 20.90 9.10 -1.72
CA GLY A 82 20.81 9.34 -3.16
C GLY A 82 20.46 8.05 -3.93
N THR A 83 21.09 7.86 -5.08
CA THR A 83 20.77 6.76 -5.99
C THR A 83 20.99 5.36 -5.39
N GLU A 84 21.91 5.21 -4.43
CA GLU A 84 22.10 3.94 -3.72
C GLU A 84 20.92 3.63 -2.80
N ALA A 85 20.34 4.65 -2.16
CA ALA A 85 19.15 4.49 -1.34
C ALA A 85 17.93 4.13 -2.19
N ASP A 86 17.76 4.80 -3.33
CA ASP A 86 16.64 4.55 -4.23
C ASP A 86 16.68 3.11 -4.75
N ARG A 87 17.85 2.64 -5.21
CA ARG A 87 18.03 1.24 -5.63
C ARG A 87 17.70 0.25 -4.52
N ALA A 88 18.19 0.51 -3.31
CA ALA A 88 17.91 -0.39 -2.18
C ALA A 88 16.43 -0.40 -1.77
N ILE A 89 15.71 0.72 -1.93
CA ILE A 89 14.26 0.78 -1.77
C ILE A 89 13.54 -0.05 -2.84
N LEU A 90 13.95 0.05 -4.10
CA LEU A 90 13.38 -0.75 -5.18
C LEU A 90 13.65 -2.25 -4.98
N ASP A 91 14.86 -2.63 -4.58
CA ASP A 91 15.21 -4.03 -4.31
C ASP A 91 14.38 -4.59 -3.14
N ALA A 92 14.16 -3.79 -2.10
CA ALA A 92 13.27 -4.16 -1.00
C ALA A 92 11.82 -4.34 -1.46
N LEU A 93 11.33 -3.52 -2.40
CA LEU A 93 10.00 -3.67 -3.00
C LEU A 93 9.88 -4.97 -3.80
N ARG A 94 10.83 -5.26 -4.69
CA ARG A 94 10.84 -6.50 -5.48
C ARG A 94 10.86 -7.75 -4.59
N GLN A 95 11.56 -7.69 -3.45
CA GLN A 95 11.68 -8.82 -2.54
C GLN A 95 10.46 -9.00 -1.62
N HIS A 96 9.78 -7.92 -1.25
CA HIS A 96 8.76 -7.95 -0.18
C HIS A 96 7.37 -7.45 -0.59
N GLY A 97 7.24 -6.95 -1.82
CA GLY A 97 6.02 -6.46 -2.44
C GLY A 97 5.70 -4.99 -2.15
N LEU A 98 4.78 -4.46 -2.96
CA LEU A 98 4.33 -3.07 -2.94
C LEU A 98 3.57 -2.66 -1.66
N SER A 99 3.21 -3.62 -0.80
CA SER A 99 2.59 -3.32 0.50
C SER A 99 3.50 -2.53 1.44
N LEU A 100 4.81 -2.49 1.16
CA LEU A 100 5.77 -1.63 1.86
C LEU A 100 5.63 -0.14 1.51
N LEU A 101 4.98 0.21 0.40
CA LEU A 101 4.75 1.60 0.06
C LEU A 101 3.70 2.22 1.00
N PRO A 102 3.83 3.51 1.34
CA PRO A 102 2.85 4.23 2.15
C PRO A 102 1.66 4.64 1.28
N TRP A 103 0.84 3.67 0.85
CA TRP A 103 -0.37 3.91 0.06
C TRP A 103 -1.34 4.82 0.83
N GLY A 104 -1.36 6.11 0.45
CA GLY A 104 -2.38 7.05 0.90
C GLY A 104 -3.72 6.77 0.22
N LYS A 105 -4.81 7.27 0.81
CA LYS A 105 -6.16 7.11 0.25
C LYS A 105 -6.26 7.60 -1.20
N GLU A 106 -5.57 8.69 -1.54
CA GLU A 106 -5.56 9.27 -2.87
C GLU A 106 -4.89 8.35 -3.90
N ALA A 107 -3.66 7.90 -3.63
CA ALA A 107 -2.92 6.98 -4.49
C ALA A 107 -3.68 5.66 -4.68
N GLU A 108 -4.26 5.12 -3.60
CA GLU A 108 -5.06 3.90 -3.65
C GLU A 108 -6.33 4.08 -4.50
N THR A 109 -7.05 5.20 -4.32
CA THR A 109 -8.25 5.50 -5.13
C THR A 109 -7.89 5.69 -6.59
N LEU A 110 -6.78 6.37 -6.89
CA LEU A 110 -6.29 6.54 -8.26
C LEU A 110 -5.93 5.19 -8.87
N ARG A 111 -5.18 4.35 -8.15
CA ARG A 111 -4.81 3.01 -8.58
C ARG A 111 -6.04 2.16 -8.93
N GLN A 112 -7.07 2.17 -8.07
CA GLN A 112 -8.31 1.43 -8.32
C GLN A 112 -9.04 1.94 -9.58
N ARG A 113 -9.11 3.26 -9.77
CA ARG A 113 -9.72 3.88 -10.97
C ARG A 113 -8.96 3.51 -12.25
N LEU A 114 -7.64 3.60 -12.24
CA LEU A 114 -6.80 3.22 -13.37
C LEU A 114 -6.92 1.73 -13.68
N GLY A 115 -6.88 0.87 -12.65
CA GLY A 115 -7.07 -0.56 -12.82
C GLY A 115 -8.44 -0.91 -13.39
N TRP A 116 -9.50 -0.21 -12.96
CA TRP A 116 -10.83 -0.38 -13.53
C TRP A 116 -10.91 0.07 -15.00
N LEU A 117 -10.31 1.22 -15.34
CA LEU A 117 -10.24 1.71 -16.73
C LEU A 117 -9.45 0.74 -17.62
N HIS A 118 -8.33 0.22 -17.14
CA HIS A 118 -7.53 -0.78 -17.86
C HIS A 118 -8.32 -2.07 -18.12
N ARG A 119 -9.00 -2.62 -17.11
CA ARG A 119 -9.83 -3.83 -17.29
C ARG A 119 -11.00 -3.62 -18.24
N GLY A 120 -11.63 -2.45 -18.21
CA GLY A 120 -12.84 -2.16 -19.00
C GLY A 120 -12.57 -1.69 -20.42
N LEU A 121 -11.55 -0.84 -20.63
CA LEU A 121 -11.25 -0.21 -21.91
C LEU A 121 -9.96 -0.73 -22.56
N GLY A 122 -9.09 -1.40 -21.79
CA GLY A 122 -7.81 -1.91 -22.28
C GLY A 122 -6.80 -0.82 -22.61
N PRO A 123 -5.77 -1.13 -23.41
CA PRO A 123 -4.79 -0.15 -23.87
C PRO A 123 -5.43 1.07 -24.54
N PRO A 124 -4.89 2.30 -24.36
CA PRO A 124 -3.60 2.60 -23.75
C PRO A 124 -3.68 2.97 -22.25
N TRP A 125 -4.74 2.56 -21.54
CA TRP A 125 -4.77 2.67 -20.07
C TRP A 125 -3.73 1.73 -19.45
N PRO A 126 -2.94 2.18 -18.47
CA PRO A 126 -1.85 1.37 -17.91
C PRO A 126 -2.37 0.22 -17.05
N ASP A 127 -1.71 -0.93 -17.11
CA ASP A 127 -1.89 -1.95 -16.08
C ASP A 127 -1.21 -1.47 -14.79
N VAL A 128 -1.98 -1.41 -13.71
CA VAL A 128 -1.54 -1.00 -12.37
C VAL A 128 -1.73 -2.13 -11.34
N SER A 129 -1.78 -3.37 -11.82
CA SER A 129 -1.70 -4.58 -10.99
C SER A 129 -0.40 -4.61 -10.18
N ASP A 130 -0.36 -5.39 -9.09
CA ASP A 130 0.87 -5.50 -8.28
C ASP A 130 2.05 -5.99 -9.13
N ALA A 131 1.82 -6.95 -10.03
CA ALA A 131 2.84 -7.48 -10.93
C ALA A 131 3.35 -6.41 -11.91
N ALA A 132 2.46 -5.70 -12.60
CA ALA A 132 2.86 -4.68 -13.57
C ALA A 132 3.61 -3.51 -12.93
N LEU A 133 3.20 -3.09 -11.72
CA LEU A 133 3.89 -2.03 -10.99
C LEU A 133 5.24 -2.48 -10.41
N ASP A 134 5.39 -3.75 -10.04
CA ASP A 134 6.67 -4.31 -9.59
C ASP A 134 7.67 -4.40 -10.76
N ASP A 135 7.20 -4.83 -11.93
CA ASP A 135 8.01 -4.94 -13.16
C ASP A 135 8.46 -3.58 -13.72
N SER A 136 7.77 -2.48 -13.36
CA SER A 136 8.01 -1.13 -13.89
C SER A 136 8.41 -0.09 -12.83
N LEU A 137 8.90 -0.54 -11.66
CA LEU A 137 9.32 0.33 -10.55
C LEU A 137 10.29 1.45 -10.99
N ASP A 138 11.22 1.13 -11.89
CA ASP A 138 12.21 2.06 -12.43
C ASP A 138 11.59 3.16 -13.30
N ASP A 139 10.41 2.92 -13.87
CA ASP A 139 9.72 3.87 -14.75
C ASP A 139 8.76 4.78 -13.96
N TRP A 140 7.94 4.21 -13.08
CA TRP A 140 6.88 4.98 -12.41
C TRP A 140 7.26 5.51 -11.03
N LEU A 141 8.14 4.84 -10.29
CA LEU A 141 8.48 5.21 -8.92
C LEU A 141 9.85 5.88 -8.82
N LEU A 142 10.89 5.30 -9.42
CA LEU A 142 12.28 5.78 -9.31
C LEU A 142 12.44 7.27 -9.63
N PRO A 143 11.82 7.86 -10.67
CA PRO A 143 11.99 9.27 -10.99
C PRO A 143 11.50 10.23 -9.89
N TYR A 144 10.68 9.73 -8.96
CA TYR A 144 10.06 10.51 -7.89
C TYR A 144 10.64 10.20 -6.50
N LEU A 145 11.58 9.26 -6.40
CA LEU A 145 12.30 9.00 -5.15
C LEU A 145 13.29 10.13 -4.85
N SER A 146 13.50 10.40 -3.56
CA SER A 146 14.30 11.53 -3.09
C SER A 146 15.72 11.16 -2.66
N GLY A 147 16.13 9.89 -2.78
CA GLY A 147 17.40 9.41 -2.26
C GLY A 147 17.37 9.05 -0.78
N ALA A 148 16.20 8.79 -0.21
CA ALA A 148 16.01 8.45 1.20
C ALA A 148 15.85 6.94 1.40
N ALA A 149 16.62 6.36 2.31
CA ALA A 149 16.66 4.90 2.55
C ALA A 149 15.54 4.39 3.48
N SER A 150 14.36 5.02 3.45
CA SER A 150 13.23 4.68 4.32
C SER A 150 11.91 4.84 3.59
N PHE A 151 11.02 3.85 3.70
CA PHE A 151 9.67 3.93 3.14
C PHE A 151 8.83 5.03 3.80
N ALA A 152 9.13 5.39 5.05
CA ALA A 152 8.44 6.48 5.73
C ALA A 152 8.79 7.87 5.16
N ALA A 153 9.89 7.98 4.41
CA ALA A 153 10.29 9.22 3.74
C ALA A 153 9.64 9.40 2.36
N ILE A 154 8.93 8.39 1.87
CA ILE A 154 8.17 8.47 0.61
C ILE A 154 6.83 9.15 0.93
N ASP A 155 6.63 10.34 0.39
CA ASP A 155 5.35 11.05 0.53
C ASP A 155 4.24 10.31 -0.26
N PRO A 156 3.01 10.16 0.28
CA PRO A 156 1.93 9.51 -0.45
C PRO A 156 1.59 10.15 -1.82
N GLY A 157 1.85 11.45 -1.99
CA GLY A 157 1.68 12.17 -3.26
C GLY A 157 2.66 11.76 -4.34
N VAL A 158 3.86 11.27 -3.97
CA VAL A 158 4.85 10.65 -4.89
C VAL A 158 4.19 9.47 -5.61
N LEU A 159 3.43 8.65 -4.89
CA LEU A 159 2.78 7.47 -5.47
C LEU A 159 1.70 7.87 -6.46
N SER A 160 0.88 8.87 -6.12
CA SER A 160 -0.13 9.41 -7.04
C SER A 160 0.51 10.00 -8.31
N ALA A 161 1.62 10.74 -8.16
CA ALA A 161 2.34 11.33 -9.28
C ALA A 161 2.94 10.25 -10.20
N GLY A 162 3.58 9.24 -9.62
CA GLY A 162 4.15 8.11 -10.36
C GLY A 162 3.10 7.31 -11.13
N LEU A 163 1.96 6.98 -10.49
CA LEU A 163 0.85 6.33 -11.18
C LEU A 163 0.28 7.17 -12.32
N MET A 164 0.24 8.50 -12.17
CA MET A 164 -0.23 9.40 -13.21
C MET A 164 0.75 9.51 -14.38
N ALA A 165 2.05 9.37 -14.13
CA ALA A 165 3.07 9.36 -15.16
C ALA A 165 2.90 8.21 -16.16
N LEU A 166 2.35 7.07 -15.70
CA LEU A 166 2.02 5.92 -16.55
C LEU A 166 0.85 6.20 -17.52
N VAL A 167 0.02 7.20 -17.23
CA VAL A 167 -1.15 7.52 -18.05
C VAL A 167 -0.74 8.48 -19.18
N PRO A 168 -1.03 8.14 -20.46
CA PRO A 168 -0.82 9.06 -21.57
C PRO A 168 -1.47 10.42 -21.32
N HIS A 169 -0.74 11.49 -21.62
CA HIS A 169 -1.12 12.86 -21.25
C HIS A 169 -2.51 13.29 -21.77
N ASP A 170 -2.91 12.80 -22.96
CA ASP A 170 -4.24 13.02 -23.54
C ASP A 170 -5.36 12.32 -22.77
N LEU A 171 -5.06 11.18 -22.14
CA LEU A 171 -6.00 10.41 -21.33
C LEU A 171 -6.16 10.92 -19.90
N GLN A 172 -5.16 11.59 -19.33
CA GLN A 172 -5.20 12.08 -17.94
C GLN A 172 -6.44 12.94 -17.66
N ARG A 173 -6.79 13.84 -18.60
CA ARG A 173 -7.99 14.70 -18.48
C ARG A 173 -9.30 13.93 -18.57
N ARG A 174 -9.29 12.71 -19.12
CA ARG A 174 -10.47 11.87 -19.30
C ARG A 174 -10.78 11.02 -18.08
N ILE A 175 -9.83 10.84 -17.15
CA ILE A 175 -10.01 10.00 -15.96
C ILE A 175 -11.21 10.48 -15.13
N GLU A 176 -11.33 11.78 -14.88
CA GLU A 176 -12.45 12.30 -14.06
C GLU A 176 -13.80 12.13 -14.77
N ALA A 177 -13.84 12.23 -16.09
CA ALA A 177 -15.07 12.03 -16.85
C ALA A 177 -15.49 10.56 -16.95
N LEU A 178 -14.52 9.65 -17.08
CA LEU A 178 -14.77 8.22 -17.28
C LEU A 178 -14.96 7.46 -15.95
N ALA A 179 -14.13 7.77 -14.97
CA ALA A 179 -14.12 7.16 -13.65
C ALA A 179 -14.03 8.27 -12.58
N PRO A 180 -15.10 9.06 -12.33
CA PRO A 180 -15.08 10.14 -11.35
C PRO A 180 -14.79 9.64 -9.93
N THR A 181 -14.23 10.50 -9.08
CA THR A 181 -13.96 10.14 -7.68
C THR A 181 -15.22 10.03 -6.82
N HIS A 182 -16.23 10.84 -7.14
CA HIS A 182 -17.46 10.98 -6.36
C HIS A 182 -18.68 11.13 -7.25
N PHE A 183 -19.83 10.75 -6.71
CA PHE A 183 -21.15 11.03 -7.25
C PHE A 183 -21.78 12.19 -6.47
N ASP A 184 -22.29 13.18 -7.19
CA ASP A 184 -23.08 14.26 -6.60
C ASP A 184 -24.54 13.83 -6.48
N ALA A 185 -24.97 13.56 -5.25
CA ALA A 185 -26.32 13.09 -4.96
C ALA A 185 -27.34 14.25 -5.03
N PRO A 186 -28.62 13.97 -5.36
CA PRO A 186 -29.70 14.96 -5.31
C PRO A 186 -29.85 15.67 -3.96
N SER A 187 -29.38 15.06 -2.86
CA SER A 187 -29.31 15.66 -1.52
C SER A 187 -28.29 16.80 -1.39
N GLY A 188 -27.42 16.99 -2.38
CA GLY A 188 -26.25 17.87 -2.34
C GLY A 188 -25.00 17.23 -1.72
N SER A 189 -25.06 15.95 -1.32
CA SER A 189 -23.90 15.22 -0.82
C SER A 189 -22.98 14.77 -1.95
N ARG A 190 -21.67 14.81 -1.70
CA ARG A 190 -20.64 14.28 -2.61
C ARG A 190 -20.14 12.95 -2.07
N VAL A 191 -20.58 11.84 -2.67
CA VAL A 191 -20.41 10.47 -2.15
C VAL A 191 -19.34 9.73 -2.94
N PRO A 192 -18.32 9.12 -2.30
CA PRO A 192 -17.23 8.47 -3.02
C PRO A 192 -17.70 7.23 -3.79
N ILE A 193 -17.10 7.01 -4.96
CA ILE A 193 -17.31 5.82 -5.78
C ILE A 193 -16.14 4.87 -5.58
N ARG A 194 -16.41 3.60 -5.31
CA ARG A 194 -15.39 2.55 -5.17
C ARG A 194 -15.19 1.80 -6.49
N TYR A 195 -13.93 1.48 -6.80
CA TYR A 195 -13.50 0.84 -8.06
C TYR A 195 -12.68 -0.45 -7.81
N ASP A 196 -12.71 -0.96 -6.57
CA ASP A 196 -12.00 -2.15 -6.12
C ASP A 196 -12.59 -3.47 -6.67
N GLY A 197 -13.83 -3.45 -7.14
CA GLY A 197 -14.52 -4.60 -7.75
C GLY A 197 -14.53 -4.62 -9.27
N GLU A 198 -15.37 -5.53 -9.80
CA GLU A 198 -15.70 -5.60 -11.23
C GLU A 198 -16.53 -4.38 -11.67
N TRP A 199 -17.47 -3.97 -10.83
CA TRP A 199 -18.38 -2.86 -11.09
C TRP A 199 -18.11 -1.70 -10.13
N PRO A 200 -18.22 -0.45 -10.58
CA PRO A 200 -18.11 0.71 -9.71
C PRO A 200 -19.28 0.72 -8.73
N VAL A 201 -18.99 0.88 -7.44
CA VAL A 201 -19.97 0.80 -6.36
C VAL A 201 -20.16 2.16 -5.70
N LEU A 202 -21.41 2.57 -5.52
CA LEU A 202 -21.82 3.74 -4.77
C LEU A 202 -22.59 3.30 -3.52
N ALA A 203 -21.93 3.34 -2.36
CA ALA A 203 -22.55 3.09 -1.08
C ALA A 203 -23.21 4.37 -0.57
N ILE A 204 -24.54 4.43 -0.66
CA ILE A 204 -25.30 5.67 -0.44
C ILE A 204 -26.57 5.40 0.35
N ARG A 205 -26.92 6.32 1.25
CA ARG A 205 -28.17 6.21 1.99
C ARG A 205 -29.36 6.41 1.06
N VAL A 206 -30.37 5.56 1.18
CA VAL A 206 -31.50 5.51 0.24
C VAL A 206 -32.25 6.85 0.13
N GLN A 207 -32.36 7.61 1.23
CA GLN A 207 -33.01 8.92 1.25
C GLN A 207 -32.27 10.03 0.49
N GLU A 208 -31.00 9.80 0.15
CA GLU A 208 -30.21 10.76 -0.65
C GLU A 208 -30.48 10.62 -2.15
N LEU A 209 -31.16 9.54 -2.55
CA LEU A 209 -31.57 9.25 -3.92
C LEU A 209 -33.05 9.56 -4.19
N PHE A 210 -33.80 10.07 -3.21
CA PHE A 210 -35.19 10.49 -3.45
C PHE A 210 -35.26 11.57 -4.55
N GLY A 211 -36.34 11.54 -5.32
CA GLY A 211 -36.51 12.40 -6.49
C GLY A 211 -35.75 11.93 -7.74
N LEU A 212 -34.88 10.92 -7.64
CA LEU A 212 -34.13 10.41 -8.78
C LEU A 212 -34.91 9.31 -9.51
N ASP A 213 -35.34 9.61 -10.74
CA ASP A 213 -36.12 8.74 -11.63
C ASP A 213 -35.26 7.95 -12.62
N ARG A 214 -33.96 8.28 -12.72
CA ARG A 214 -32.98 7.62 -13.57
C ARG A 214 -31.88 6.99 -12.73
N HIS A 215 -31.41 5.82 -13.14
CA HIS A 215 -30.33 5.15 -12.43
C HIS A 215 -28.99 5.90 -12.63
N PRO A 216 -28.21 6.15 -11.54
CA PRO A 216 -26.89 6.76 -11.63
C PRO A 216 -25.93 5.96 -12.52
N ALA A 217 -25.20 6.66 -13.39
CA ALA A 217 -24.21 6.06 -14.28
C ALA A 217 -23.01 6.99 -14.47
N ILE A 218 -21.84 6.40 -14.71
CA ILE A 218 -20.58 7.08 -15.04
C ILE A 218 -20.22 6.86 -16.51
N ALA A 219 -19.03 7.32 -16.93
CA ALA A 219 -18.57 7.22 -18.32
C ALA A 219 -19.61 7.76 -19.33
N SER A 220 -20.04 9.01 -19.08
CA SER A 220 -21.07 9.68 -19.89
C SER A 220 -22.41 8.92 -19.96
N GLY A 221 -22.75 8.18 -18.90
CA GLY A 221 -24.03 7.49 -18.76
C GLY A 221 -24.04 6.05 -19.29
N THR A 222 -22.90 5.52 -19.73
CA THR A 222 -22.80 4.17 -20.31
C THR A 222 -22.60 3.07 -19.28
N VAL A 223 -22.06 3.40 -18.11
CA VAL A 223 -21.75 2.42 -17.05
C VAL A 223 -22.64 2.68 -15.83
N PRO A 224 -23.67 1.85 -15.56
CA PRO A 224 -24.51 2.00 -14.39
C PRO A 224 -23.77 1.62 -13.11
N LEU A 225 -23.89 2.48 -12.09
CA LEU A 225 -23.27 2.29 -10.78
C LEU A 225 -24.01 1.18 -10.01
N THR A 226 -23.26 0.29 -9.37
CA THR A 226 -23.88 -0.63 -8.41
C THR A 226 -24.19 0.16 -7.14
N LEU A 227 -25.47 0.29 -6.80
CA LEU A 227 -25.91 1.03 -5.62
C LEU A 227 -25.99 0.07 -4.43
N ASP A 228 -25.13 0.27 -3.44
CA ASP A 228 -25.29 -0.32 -2.11
C ASP A 228 -26.16 0.64 -1.30
N LEU A 229 -27.47 0.39 -1.28
CA LEU A 229 -28.42 1.24 -0.58
C LEU A 229 -28.30 1.02 0.92
N LEU A 230 -28.06 2.12 1.64
CA LEU A 230 -27.83 2.11 3.07
C LEU A 230 -29.01 2.73 3.84
N SER A 231 -29.18 2.29 5.08
CA SER A 231 -30.06 2.92 6.05
C SER A 231 -29.45 4.22 6.60
N PRO A 232 -30.21 5.03 7.37
CA PRO A 232 -29.67 6.21 8.03
C PRO A 232 -28.46 5.93 8.94
N ALA A 233 -28.37 4.72 9.48
CA ALA A 233 -27.26 4.26 10.31
C ALA A 233 -26.13 3.59 9.50
N HIS A 234 -26.09 3.80 8.17
CA HIS A 234 -25.09 3.23 7.25
C HIS A 234 -25.06 1.69 7.26
N ARG A 235 -26.21 1.05 7.53
CA ARG A 235 -26.35 -0.41 7.41
C ARG A 235 -26.84 -0.78 6.02
N PRO A 236 -26.28 -1.82 5.37
CA PRO A 236 -26.78 -2.29 4.09
C PRO A 236 -28.26 -2.65 4.16
N ILE A 237 -29.02 -2.22 3.16
CA ILE A 237 -30.42 -2.58 2.96
C ILE A 237 -30.52 -3.52 1.76
N GLN A 238 -30.09 -3.03 0.59
CA GLN A 238 -30.19 -3.77 -0.67
C GLN A 238 -29.13 -3.25 -1.65
N THR A 239 -28.62 -4.14 -2.49
CA THR A 239 -27.79 -3.77 -3.64
C THR A 239 -28.65 -3.79 -4.91
N THR A 240 -28.55 -2.76 -5.75
CA THR A 240 -29.29 -2.69 -7.03
C THR A 240 -28.50 -2.00 -8.14
N ARG A 241 -28.75 -2.43 -9.39
CA ARG A 241 -28.32 -1.75 -10.63
C ARG A 241 -29.51 -1.21 -11.44
N ASP A 242 -30.71 -1.25 -10.86
CA ASP A 242 -31.94 -0.68 -11.41
C ASP A 242 -32.67 0.05 -10.28
N LEU A 243 -32.38 1.34 -10.15
CA LEU A 243 -32.98 2.20 -9.14
C LEU A 243 -34.49 2.43 -9.42
N PRO A 244 -34.92 2.72 -10.67
CA PRO A 244 -36.34 2.79 -11.00
C PRO A 244 -37.12 1.50 -10.71
N GLY A 245 -36.53 0.34 -10.99
CA GLY A 245 -37.09 -0.97 -10.63
C GLY A 245 -37.21 -1.15 -9.12
N PHE A 246 -36.19 -0.78 -8.36
CA PHE A 246 -36.23 -0.78 -6.89
C PHE A 246 -37.38 0.07 -6.34
N TRP A 247 -37.58 1.28 -6.86
CA TRP A 247 -38.68 2.16 -6.43
C TRP A 247 -40.07 1.59 -6.69
N ARG A 248 -40.26 0.90 -7.83
CA ARG A 248 -41.55 0.29 -8.19
C ARG A 248 -41.79 -1.06 -7.51
N GLY A 249 -40.72 -1.75 -7.12
CA GLY A 249 -40.75 -3.09 -6.53
C GLY A 249 -40.54 -3.06 -5.03
N SER A 250 -39.32 -3.38 -4.60
CA SER A 250 -38.99 -3.66 -3.19
C SER A 250 -39.02 -2.46 -2.26
N TRP A 251 -39.21 -1.23 -2.76
CA TRP A 251 -39.31 -0.05 -1.90
C TRP A 251 -40.44 -0.13 -0.87
N ALA A 252 -41.59 -0.72 -1.22
CA ALA A 252 -42.73 -0.79 -0.30
C ALA A 252 -42.39 -1.55 1.00
N ASP A 253 -41.69 -2.68 0.85
CA ASP A 253 -41.25 -3.52 1.96
C ASP A 253 -40.13 -2.85 2.77
N VAL A 254 -39.13 -2.30 2.07
CA VAL A 254 -38.03 -1.55 2.69
C VAL A 254 -38.57 -0.37 3.48
N ARG A 255 -39.53 0.38 2.92
CA ARG A 255 -40.17 1.51 3.58
C ARG A 255 -40.87 1.08 4.87
N ALA A 256 -41.60 -0.03 4.86
CA ALA A 256 -42.31 -0.54 6.04
C ALA A 256 -41.33 -0.90 7.16
N GLU A 257 -40.24 -1.61 6.83
CA GLU A 257 -39.18 -1.97 7.79
C GLU A 257 -38.47 -0.72 8.33
N MET A 258 -38.06 0.18 7.44
CA MET A 258 -37.28 1.37 7.79
C MET A 258 -38.10 2.37 8.62
N ARG A 259 -39.41 2.48 8.39
CA ARG A 259 -40.31 3.32 9.19
C ARG A 259 -40.37 2.84 10.65
N GLY A 260 -40.35 1.52 10.89
CA GLY A 260 -40.29 0.95 12.23
C GLY A 260 -38.94 1.19 12.92
N ARG A 261 -37.83 0.95 12.21
CA ARG A 261 -36.47 1.08 12.77
C ARG A 261 -36.01 2.54 12.94
N TYR A 262 -36.45 3.43 12.05
CA TYR A 262 -36.00 4.83 12.00
C TYR A 262 -37.20 5.79 11.91
N PRO A 263 -38.05 5.89 12.95
CA PRO A 263 -39.31 6.63 12.91
C PRO A 263 -39.14 8.16 12.76
N ARG A 264 -37.95 8.68 13.06
CA ARG A 264 -37.62 10.11 12.92
C ARG A 264 -37.31 10.54 11.48
N HIS A 265 -37.14 9.61 10.55
CA HIS A 265 -36.81 9.89 9.15
C HIS A 265 -38.06 9.87 8.26
N VAL A 266 -37.98 10.56 7.13
CA VAL A 266 -39.07 10.60 6.14
C VAL A 266 -38.99 9.37 5.24
N TRP A 267 -40.08 8.60 5.19
CA TRP A 267 -40.22 7.37 4.41
C TRP A 267 -41.42 7.49 3.44
N PRO A 268 -41.22 8.16 2.29
CA PRO A 268 -42.31 8.52 1.38
C PRO A 268 -42.96 7.31 0.71
N GLU A 269 -44.26 7.40 0.43
CA GLU A 269 -44.97 6.41 -0.39
C GLU A 269 -44.45 6.43 -1.82
N ASN A 270 -44.28 7.62 -2.39
CA ASN A 270 -43.67 7.82 -3.68
C ASN A 270 -42.28 8.47 -3.53
N PRO A 271 -41.18 7.70 -3.62
CA PRO A 271 -39.82 8.22 -3.46
C PRO A 271 -39.42 9.14 -4.62
N LEU A 272 -40.08 9.07 -5.78
CA LEU A 272 -39.80 9.93 -6.94
C LEU A 272 -40.32 11.36 -6.76
N LEU A 273 -41.29 11.57 -5.87
CA LEU A 273 -41.84 12.91 -5.58
C LEU A 273 -41.26 13.52 -4.30
N ALA A 274 -40.39 12.78 -3.60
CA ALA A 274 -39.81 13.21 -2.34
C ALA A 274 -38.51 13.98 -2.55
N THR A 275 -38.30 15.03 -1.76
CA THR A 275 -37.02 15.76 -1.74
C THR A 275 -35.94 14.91 -1.09
N ALA A 276 -34.81 14.74 -1.78
CA ALA A 276 -33.63 14.10 -1.20
C ALA A 276 -33.12 14.85 0.03
N THR A 277 -32.67 14.11 1.03
CA THR A 277 -32.14 14.67 2.27
C THR A 277 -31.02 13.84 2.84
N SER A 278 -29.93 14.50 3.25
CA SER A 278 -28.85 13.88 4.00
C SER A 278 -29.09 13.90 5.52
N ARG A 279 -30.20 14.48 5.98
CA ARG A 279 -30.53 14.71 7.40
C ARG A 279 -31.78 13.95 7.83
N ALA A 280 -31.89 13.73 9.14
CA ALA A 280 -33.06 13.10 9.74
C ALA A 280 -34.35 13.93 9.61
N LYS A 281 -34.26 15.27 9.63
CA LYS A 281 -35.38 16.20 9.44
C LYS A 281 -35.10 17.14 8.25
N PRO A 282 -36.01 17.28 7.26
CA PRO A 282 -35.86 18.25 6.17
C PRO A 282 -35.83 19.70 6.71
N ARG A 283 -35.18 20.62 6.00
CA ARG A 283 -35.30 22.07 6.31
C ARG A 283 -36.72 22.52 5.97
N GLY A 284 -37.45 23.08 6.93
CA GLY A 284 -38.77 23.70 6.71
C GLY A 284 -39.98 23.04 7.37
N THR A 285 -39.79 22.21 8.41
CA THR A 285 -40.86 21.75 9.33
C THR A 285 -40.35 21.64 10.75
#